data_AF-A0AAD5RCS0-F1
#
_entry.id   AF-A0AAD5RCS0-F1
#
_cell.length_a   1.000
_cell.length_b   1.000
_cell.length_c   1.000
_cell.angle_alpha   90.00
_cell.angle_beta   90.00
_cell.angle_gamma   90.00
#
_symmetry.space_group_name_H-M   'P 1'
#
loop_
_entity.id
_entity.type
_entity.pdbx_description
1 polymer ?
#
loop_
_entity_poly.entity_id
_entity_poly.type
_entity_poly.pdbx_seq_one_letter_code
_entity_poly.pdbx_strand_id
1 'polypeptide(L)'
;MKRPKDSEILKGDGSFTDTTVNQRDYVVNKGERYDAKRPKDSEILKGDGSFTDMTVNQHDYVTNKGERFDMKRPKDSEILKGDGSFTDTTVNQRDYVVNKGERYDAKRPKDSEILKGDGSFTDMTVNQHDYGE
;
A
#
# COMPACT_ATOMS: atom_id res chain seq x y z
N MET A 1 8.60 82.31 91.26
CA MET A 1 8.18 80.92 90.97
C MET A 1 9.41 80.05 90.81
N LYS A 2 9.59 79.02 91.65
CA LYS A 2 10.69 78.04 91.48
C LYS A 2 10.23 76.95 90.51
N ARG A 3 11.03 76.67 89.46
CA ARG A 3 10.78 75.54 88.55
C ARG A 3 10.99 74.22 89.30
N PRO A 4 10.15 73.21 89.10
CA PRO A 4 10.41 71.88 89.63
C PRO A 4 11.69 71.34 88.98
N LYS A 5 12.54 70.70 89.79
CA LYS A 5 13.75 70.04 89.28
C LYS A 5 13.35 68.75 88.58
N ASP A 6 13.99 68.50 87.45
CA ASP A 6 13.84 67.27 86.67
C ASP A 6 14.20 66.07 87.55
N SER A 7 13.41 65.01 87.47
CA SER A 7 13.54 63.86 88.37
C SER A 7 14.64 62.89 87.95
N GLU A 8 15.26 63.09 86.78
CA GLU A 8 16.39 62.29 86.26
C GLU A 8 16.11 60.77 86.15
N ILE A 9 14.85 60.35 86.34
CA ILE A 9 14.41 58.95 86.45
C ILE A 9 14.73 58.11 85.20
N LEU A 10 14.86 58.74 84.04
CA LEU A 10 15.09 58.05 82.76
C LEU A 10 16.55 58.08 82.29
N LYS A 11 17.48 58.62 83.07
CA LYS A 11 18.92 58.51 82.78
C LYS A 11 19.49 57.20 83.34
N GLY A 12 18.95 56.09 82.86
CA GLY A 12 19.62 54.80 83.00
C GLY A 12 20.85 54.79 82.09
N ASP A 13 22.02 54.58 82.67
CA ASP A 13 23.29 54.25 82.00
C ASP A 13 23.30 52.85 81.37
N GLY A 14 22.12 52.21 81.32
CA GLY A 14 21.91 50.89 80.77
C GLY A 14 22.21 50.83 79.29
N SER A 15 23.31 50.19 78.93
CA SER A 15 23.62 49.75 77.57
C SER A 15 22.49 48.85 77.05
N PHE A 16 21.70 49.31 76.07
CA PHE A 16 20.76 48.46 75.37
C PHE A 16 21.53 47.58 74.38
N THR A 17 21.54 46.26 74.61
CA THR A 17 22.16 45.33 73.68
C THR A 17 21.22 45.09 72.50
N ASP A 18 21.50 45.71 71.36
CA ASP A 18 20.73 45.57 70.10
C ASP A 18 20.97 44.23 69.36
N THR A 19 21.45 43.22 70.09
CA THR A 19 21.77 41.90 69.54
C THR A 19 20.97 40.84 70.28
N THR A 20 20.13 40.13 69.54
CA THR A 20 19.34 39.02 70.08
C THR A 20 20.19 37.77 70.22
N VAL A 21 19.75 36.82 71.05
CA VAL A 21 20.41 35.52 71.23
C VAL A 21 20.50 34.78 69.88
N ASN A 22 19.43 34.83 69.08
CA ASN A 22 19.38 34.21 67.76
C ASN A 22 20.47 34.77 66.81
N GLN A 23 20.69 36.09 66.82
CA GLN A 23 21.73 36.72 66.00
C GLN A 23 23.16 36.32 66.42
N ARG A 24 23.38 35.97 67.70
CA ARG A 24 24.68 35.46 68.15
C ARG A 24 24.86 33.98 67.82
N ASP A 25 23.79 33.21 67.93
CA ASP A 25 23.87 31.75 67.83
C ASP A 25 23.86 31.24 66.39
N TYR A 26 23.22 31.97 65.46
CA TYR A 26 23.09 31.57 64.05
C TYR A 26 23.93 32.43 63.11
N VAL A 27 25.23 32.50 63.37
CA VAL A 27 26.21 33.10 62.45
C VAL A 27 26.61 32.06 61.40
N VAL A 28 26.53 32.41 60.11
CA VAL A 28 26.94 31.54 59.00
C VAL A 28 28.47 31.42 59.00
N ASN A 29 28.99 30.40 59.66
CA ASN A 29 30.40 30.05 59.60
C ASN A 29 30.63 29.11 58.41
N LYS A 30 31.41 29.57 57.42
CA LYS A 30 31.86 28.71 56.32
C LYS A 30 32.93 27.77 56.86
N GLY A 31 32.55 26.51 57.14
CA GLY A 31 33.49 25.50 57.62
C GLY A 31 34.63 25.26 56.62
N GLU A 32 35.86 25.10 57.14
CA GLU A 32 37.02 24.73 56.34
C GLU A 32 36.85 23.30 55.82
N ARG A 33 36.87 23.13 54.50
CA ARG A 33 36.88 21.80 53.88
C ARG A 33 38.33 21.40 53.61
N TYR A 34 38.69 20.17 53.97
CA TYR A 34 39.96 19.58 53.56
C TYR A 34 40.09 19.59 52.03
N ASP A 35 41.31 19.83 51.54
CA ASP A 35 41.60 19.76 50.11
C ASP A 35 41.25 18.39 49.53
N ALA A 36 40.58 18.39 48.37
CA ALA A 36 40.25 17.17 47.67
C ALA A 36 41.52 16.49 47.15
N LYS A 37 41.86 15.30 47.68
CA LYS A 37 42.95 14.48 47.16
C LYS A 37 42.44 13.57 46.04
N ARG A 38 42.93 13.76 44.82
CA ARG A 38 42.70 12.84 43.69
C ARG A 38 43.72 11.69 43.75
N PRO A 39 43.30 10.42 43.67
CA PRO A 39 44.23 9.31 43.51
C PRO A 39 45.11 9.50 42.27
N LYS A 40 46.38 9.08 42.36
CA LYS A 40 47.28 9.00 41.20
C LYS A 40 46.99 7.71 40.43
N ASP A 41 47.18 7.76 39.11
CA ASP A 41 47.06 6.57 38.27
C ASP A 41 48.10 5.52 38.66
N SER A 42 47.71 4.24 38.58
CA SER A 42 48.56 3.12 38.96
C SER A 42 49.25 2.50 37.74
N GLU A 43 50.51 2.11 37.91
CA GLU A 43 51.34 1.45 36.89
C GLU A 43 51.08 -0.06 36.78
N ILE A 44 50.15 -0.61 37.56
CA ILE A 44 49.86 -2.06 37.67
C ILE A 44 49.61 -2.71 36.29
N LEU A 45 49.01 -1.98 35.35
CA LEU A 45 48.65 -2.49 34.02
C LEU A 45 49.61 -2.04 32.91
N LYS A 46 50.77 -1.45 33.24
CA LYS A 46 51.76 -1.02 32.23
C LYS A 46 52.82 -2.08 31.89
N GLY A 47 52.64 -3.31 32.36
CA GLY A 47 53.50 -4.43 31.98
C GLY A 47 53.39 -4.75 30.48
N ASP A 48 54.43 -5.39 29.95
CA ASP A 48 54.51 -5.94 28.58
C ASP A 48 53.71 -7.24 28.39
N GLY A 49 52.84 -7.56 29.34
CA GLY A 49 52.02 -8.77 29.31
C GLY A 49 51.10 -8.78 28.10
N SER A 50 51.31 -9.75 27.21
CA SER A 50 50.38 -10.06 26.13
C SER A 50 49.13 -10.73 26.71
N PHE A 51 47.95 -10.20 26.39
CA PHE A 51 46.69 -10.89 26.61
C PHE A 51 46.21 -11.49 25.29
N THR A 52 45.87 -12.78 25.31
CA THR A 52 45.21 -13.43 24.18
C THR A 52 43.74 -13.02 24.16
N ASP A 53 43.39 -12.07 23.29
CA ASP A 53 42.03 -11.56 23.15
C ASP A 53 41.11 -12.46 22.29
N MET A 54 41.69 -13.48 21.66
CA MET A 54 40.95 -14.40 20.79
C MET A 54 40.44 -15.60 21.57
N THR A 55 39.11 -15.78 21.59
CA THR A 55 38.49 -16.97 22.18
C THR A 55 38.51 -18.15 21.21
N VAL A 56 38.42 -19.37 21.73
CA VAL A 56 38.33 -20.61 20.92
C VAL A 56 37.18 -20.53 19.91
N ASN A 57 36.02 -19.99 20.32
CA ASN A 57 34.88 -19.83 19.42
C ASN A 57 35.17 -18.86 18.26
N GLN A 58 35.86 -17.75 18.52
CA GLN A 58 36.25 -16.79 17.48
C GLN A 58 37.24 -17.39 16.48
N HIS A 59 38.14 -18.26 16.94
CA HIS A 59 39.08 -18.98 16.09
C HIS A 59 38.37 -20.07 15.25
N ASP A 60 37.46 -20.81 15.86
CA ASP A 60 36.88 -22.02 15.25
C ASP A 60 35.70 -21.71 14.31
N TYR A 61 34.99 -20.60 14.52
CA TYR A 61 33.80 -20.23 13.75
C TYR A 61 34.02 -18.98 12.88
N VAL A 62 35.06 -19.03 12.03
CA VAL A 62 35.30 -17.99 11.03
C VAL A 62 34.41 -18.24 9.80
N THR A 63 33.74 -17.20 9.32
CA THR A 63 32.88 -17.27 8.14
C THR A 63 33.74 -17.39 6.87
N ASN A 64 33.95 -18.63 6.41
CA ASN A 64 34.56 -18.89 5.12
C ASN A 64 33.49 -18.90 4.02
N LYS A 65 33.66 -18.09 2.98
CA LYS A 65 32.82 -18.18 1.78
C LYS A 65 33.17 -19.49 1.08
N GLY A 66 32.24 -20.45 1.10
CA GLY A 66 32.40 -21.71 0.36
C GLY A 66 32.55 -21.46 -1.14
N GLU A 67 33.40 -22.26 -1.78
CA GLU A 67 33.53 -22.27 -3.24
C GLU A 67 32.22 -22.74 -3.88
N ARG A 68 31.74 -22.01 -4.89
CA ARG A 68 30.60 -22.45 -5.70
C ARG A 68 31.16 -23.25 -6.87
N PHE A 69 30.68 -24.48 -7.04
CA PHE A 69 30.93 -25.26 -8.25
C PHE A 69 30.43 -24.52 -9.49
N ASP A 70 31.15 -24.66 -10.60
CA ASP A 70 30.76 -24.08 -11.89
C ASP A 70 29.36 -24.54 -12.30
N MET A 71 28.47 -23.58 -12.51
CA MET A 71 27.09 -23.86 -12.87
C MET A 71 27.01 -24.26 -14.36
N LYS A 72 26.79 -25.55 -14.64
CA LYS A 72 26.46 -26.01 -15.99
C LYS A 72 25.00 -25.69 -16.31
N ARG A 73 24.78 -24.61 -17.08
CA ARG A 73 23.45 -24.30 -17.61
C ARG A 73 23.11 -25.26 -18.77
N PRO A 74 21.98 -25.98 -18.73
CA PRO A 74 21.53 -26.78 -19.86
C PRO A 74 21.28 -25.89 -21.08
N LYS A 75 21.60 -26.40 -22.28
CA LYS A 75 21.29 -25.75 -23.55
C LYS A 75 19.83 -26.01 -23.91
N ASP A 76 19.18 -25.02 -24.50
CA ASP A 76 17.82 -25.15 -24.99
C ASP A 76 17.74 -26.25 -26.05
N SER A 77 16.72 -27.10 -25.96
CA SER A 77 16.59 -28.30 -26.78
C SER A 77 16.03 -28.03 -28.18
N GLU A 78 15.58 -26.80 -28.45
CA GLU A 78 14.97 -26.35 -29.71
C GLU A 78 13.77 -27.20 -30.19
N ILE A 79 13.27 -28.13 -29.38
CA ILE A 79 12.18 -29.08 -29.70
C ILE A 79 10.88 -28.35 -30.07
N LEU A 80 10.68 -27.15 -29.51
CA LEU A 80 9.47 -26.35 -29.73
C LEU A 80 9.58 -25.36 -30.90
N LYS A 81 10.72 -25.28 -31.59
CA LYS A 81 10.83 -24.53 -32.87
C LYS A 81 10.31 -25.35 -34.04
N GLY A 82 9.11 -25.91 -33.89
CA GLY A 82 8.42 -26.61 -34.96
C GLY A 82 8.00 -25.62 -36.04
N ASP A 83 8.44 -25.86 -37.27
CA ASP A 83 7.95 -25.26 -38.52
C ASP A 83 6.59 -25.84 -38.96
N GLY A 84 5.90 -26.52 -38.05
CA GLY A 84 4.65 -27.21 -38.31
C GLY A 84 3.57 -26.26 -38.78
N SER A 85 3.20 -26.37 -40.05
CA SER A 85 2.01 -25.73 -40.59
C SER A 85 0.76 -26.33 -39.91
N PHE A 86 0.00 -25.50 -39.22
CA PHE A 86 -1.30 -25.89 -38.68
C PHE A 86 -2.40 -25.49 -39.67
N THR A 87 -3.19 -26.46 -40.12
CA THR A 87 -4.39 -26.19 -40.92
C THR A 87 -5.54 -25.78 -40.00
N ASP A 88 -5.85 -24.49 -39.94
CA ASP A 88 -6.88 -23.90 -39.08
C ASP A 88 -8.32 -24.00 -39.65
N THR A 89 -8.56 -24.93 -40.57
CA THR A 89 -9.88 -25.08 -41.21
C THR A 89 -10.65 -26.26 -40.66
N THR A 90 -11.75 -25.97 -39.97
CA THR A 90 -12.65 -26.98 -39.40
C THR A 90 -13.65 -27.52 -40.42
N VAL A 91 -14.23 -28.69 -40.14
CA VAL A 91 -15.30 -29.29 -40.97
C VAL A 91 -16.51 -28.35 -41.05
N ASN A 92 -16.89 -27.73 -39.92
CA ASN A 92 -18.01 -26.79 -39.89
C ASN A 92 -17.78 -25.57 -40.79
N GLN A 93 -16.56 -25.01 -40.82
CA GLN A 93 -16.21 -23.89 -41.70
C GLN A 93 -16.27 -24.27 -43.19
N ARG A 94 -16.00 -25.54 -43.55
CA ARG A 94 -16.13 -26.01 -44.93
C ARG A 94 -17.58 -26.27 -45.33
N ASP A 95 -18.36 -26.83 -44.41
CA ASP A 95 -19.68 -27.37 -44.74
C ASP A 95 -20.80 -26.33 -44.66
N TYR A 96 -20.66 -25.29 -43.82
CA TYR A 96 -21.69 -24.29 -43.58
C TYR A 96 -21.32 -22.92 -44.17
N VAL A 97 -21.18 -22.88 -45.49
CA VAL A 97 -20.95 -21.63 -46.24
C VAL A 97 -22.29 -21.04 -46.69
N VAL A 98 -22.45 -19.72 -46.56
CA VAL A 98 -23.66 -19.02 -47.00
C VAL A 98 -23.74 -19.03 -48.52
N ASN A 99 -24.59 -19.91 -49.07
CA ASN A 99 -24.93 -19.93 -50.49
C ASN A 99 -26.23 -19.15 -50.71
N LYS A 100 -26.19 -18.13 -51.57
CA LYS A 100 -27.40 -17.39 -51.97
C LYS A 100 -28.20 -18.27 -52.93
N GLY A 101 -29.37 -18.73 -52.50
CA GLY A 101 -30.27 -19.52 -53.36
C GLY A 101 -30.74 -18.74 -54.58
N GLU A 102 -30.85 -19.42 -55.72
CA GLU A 102 -31.41 -18.85 -56.94
C GLU A 102 -32.93 -18.69 -56.81
N ARG A 103 -33.49 -17.60 -57.34
CA ARG A 103 -34.94 -17.39 -57.40
C ARG A 103 -35.47 -18.02 -58.68
N TYR A 104 -36.57 -18.75 -58.59
CA TYR A 104 -37.29 -19.23 -59.76
C TYR A 104 -37.74 -18.07 -60.65
N ASP A 105 -37.62 -18.25 -61.96
CA ASP A 105 -38.15 -17.30 -62.95
C ASP A 105 -39.66 -17.11 -62.77
N ALA A 106 -40.08 -15.86 -62.65
CA ALA A 106 -41.50 -15.52 -62.56
C ALA A 106 -42.21 -15.83 -63.89
N LYS A 107 -43.08 -16.84 -63.91
CA LYS A 107 -43.97 -17.11 -65.05
C LYS A 107 -45.30 -16.41 -64.83
N ARG A 108 -45.65 -15.49 -65.74
CA ARG A 108 -47.00 -14.88 -65.79
C ARG A 108 -48.00 -15.89 -66.39
N PRO A 109 -49.13 -16.20 -65.74
CA PRO A 109 -50.20 -17.00 -66.34
C PRO A 109 -50.71 -16.33 -67.63
N LYS A 110 -51.05 -17.14 -68.63
CA LYS A 110 -51.73 -16.64 -69.84
C LYS A 110 -53.20 -16.43 -69.55
N ASP A 111 -53.79 -15.40 -70.15
CA ASP A 111 -55.23 -15.16 -70.06
C ASP A 111 -56.00 -16.35 -70.63
N SER A 112 -57.05 -16.75 -69.93
CA SER A 112 -57.95 -17.80 -70.40
C SER A 112 -58.97 -17.17 -71.34
N GLU A 113 -59.03 -17.63 -72.59
CA GLU A 113 -59.94 -17.16 -73.64
C GLU A 113 -61.42 -17.55 -73.40
N ILE A 114 -61.77 -17.96 -72.18
CA ILE A 114 -63.06 -18.53 -71.79
C ILE A 114 -64.24 -17.59 -72.11
N LEU A 115 -64.02 -16.28 -72.05
CA LEU A 115 -65.07 -15.26 -72.23
C LEU A 115 -64.99 -14.54 -73.58
N LYS A 116 -64.20 -15.01 -74.56
CA LYS A 116 -64.07 -14.35 -75.88
C LYS A 116 -65.05 -14.83 -76.96
N GLY A 117 -66.03 -15.66 -76.60
CA GLY A 117 -67.09 -16.07 -77.52
C GLY A 117 -68.02 -14.90 -77.86
N ASP A 118 -68.57 -14.91 -79.08
CA ASP A 118 -69.61 -14.00 -79.58
C ASP A 118 -71.03 -14.40 -79.12
N GLY A 119 -71.13 -15.35 -78.20
CA GLY A 119 -72.39 -15.83 -77.65
C GLY A 119 -73.12 -14.71 -76.90
N SER A 120 -74.36 -14.43 -77.32
CA SER A 120 -75.26 -13.58 -76.54
C SER A 120 -75.73 -14.34 -75.31
N PHE A 121 -75.65 -13.70 -74.13
CA PHE A 121 -76.38 -14.20 -72.98
C PHE A 121 -77.87 -13.96 -73.22
N THR A 122 -78.70 -14.98 -73.03
CA THR A 122 -80.15 -14.84 -73.04
C THR A 122 -80.59 -14.23 -71.72
N ASP A 123 -81.18 -13.03 -71.75
CA ASP A 123 -81.60 -12.30 -70.54
C ASP A 123 -83.08 -12.54 -70.18
N MET A 124 -83.72 -13.55 -70.80
CA MET A 124 -85.10 -13.90 -70.51
C MET A 124 -85.16 -14.85 -69.32
N THR A 125 -85.85 -14.43 -68.26
CA THR A 125 -86.11 -15.28 -67.10
C THR A 125 -87.31 -16.19 -67.32
N VAL A 126 -87.34 -17.34 -66.64
CA VAL A 126 -88.46 -18.30 -66.72
C VAL A 126 -89.80 -17.62 -66.41
N ASN A 127 -89.85 -16.73 -65.41
CA ASN A 127 -91.06 -15.98 -65.09
C ASN A 127 -91.54 -15.07 -66.24
N GLN A 128 -90.63 -14.47 -67.00
CA GLN A 128 -91.00 -13.64 -68.15
C GLN A 128 -91.54 -14.48 -69.32
N HIS A 129 -91.04 -15.71 -69.48
CA HIS A 129 -91.54 -16.64 -70.49
C HIS A 129 -92.92 -17.23 -70.11
N ASP A 130 -93.12 -17.57 -68.83
CA ASP A 130 -94.26 -18.38 -68.38
C ASP A 130 -95.50 -17.56 -67.97
N TYR A 131 -95.33 -16.27 -67.67
CA TYR A 131 -96.42 -15.40 -67.17
C TYR A 131 -96.54 -14.08 -67.96
N GLY A 132 -96.03 -14.02 -69.19
CA GLY A 132 -95.95 -12.82 -70.03
C GLY A 132 -97.19 -12.49 -70.87
N GLU A 133 -98.30 -13.24 -70.75
CA GLU A 133 -99.61 -12.95 -71.37
C GLU A 133 -100.64 -12.42 -70.37
#